data_AF-A0A673XRC4-F1
#
_entry.id   AF-A0A673XRC4-F1
#
_cell.length_a   1.000
_cell.length_b   1.000
_cell.length_c   1.000
_cell.angle_alpha   90.00
_cell.angle_beta   90.00
_cell.angle_gamma   90.00
#
_symmetry.space_group_name_H-M   'P 1'
#
loop_
_entity.id
_entity.type
_entity.pdbx_description
1 polymer ?
#
loop_
_entity_poly.entity_id
_entity_poly.type
_entity_poly.pdbx_seq_one_letter_code
_entity_poly.pdbx_strand_id
1 'polypeptide(L)' 'MSGQTVPMKEPVCLIENDSDGKLRVVRSALDILDQIDQHVVVVSVVGLYRTGKSYLMNKLAGERKGKHIH' A
#
# COMPACT_ATOMS: atom_id res chain seq x y z
N MET A 1 -24.41 6.99 -7.52
CA MET A 1 -23.11 7.46 -6.99
C MET A 1 -22.04 6.59 -7.61
N SER A 2 -21.45 7.02 -8.73
CA SER A 2 -20.36 6.29 -9.37
C SER A 2 -19.13 6.41 -8.47
N GLY A 3 -18.69 5.30 -7.88
CA GLY A 3 -17.45 5.28 -7.11
C GLY A 3 -16.29 5.72 -7.99
N GLN A 4 -15.66 6.85 -7.66
CA GLN A 4 -14.38 7.22 -8.25
C GLN A 4 -13.36 6.20 -7.73
N THR A 5 -12.87 5.34 -8.61
CA THR A 5 -11.74 4.48 -8.28
C THR A 5 -10.48 5.25 -8.60
N VAL A 6 -9.64 5.53 -7.60
CA VAL A 6 -8.28 6.06 -7.83
C VAL A 6 -7.42 4.88 -8.32
N PRO A 7 -7.02 4.82 -9.60
CA PRO A 7 -6.30 3.67 -10.13
C PRO A 7 -4.85 3.69 -9.63
N MET A 8 -4.58 2.94 -8.56
CA MET A 8 -3.22 2.74 -8.05
C MET A 8 -2.50 1.70 -8.92
N LYS A 9 -1.72 2.18 -9.90
CA LYS A 9 -0.97 1.32 -10.83
C LYS A 9 0.10 0.48 -10.14
N GLU A 10 0.67 0.95 -9.04
CA GLU A 10 1.74 0.30 -8.27
C GLU A 10 1.58 0.59 -6.76
N PRO A 11 2.21 -0.20 -5.88
CA PRO A 11 2.17 0.05 -4.45
C PRO A 11 2.88 1.35 -4.12
N VAL A 12 2.33 2.14 -3.20
CA VAL A 12 2.90 3.40 -2.73
C VAL A 12 3.34 3.21 -1.28
N CYS A 13 4.58 3.61 -0.96
CA CYS A 13 5.06 3.61 0.41
C CYS A 13 4.31 4.69 1.21
N LEU A 14 3.61 4.30 2.28
CA LEU A 14 2.88 5.23 3.15
C LEU A 14 3.75 5.76 4.29
N ILE A 15 4.51 4.86 4.92
CA ILE A 15 5.44 5.16 6.00
C ILE A 15 6.76 4.51 5.64
N GLU A 16 7.81 5.31 5.58
CA GLU A 16 9.17 4.84 5.39
C GLU A 16 9.98 4.96 6.66
N ASN A 17 11.04 4.16 6.75
CA ASN A 17 12.07 4.34 7.75
C ASN A 17 13.17 5.21 7.13
N ASP A 18 13.40 6.39 7.68
CA ASP A 18 14.43 7.28 7.15
C ASP A 18 15.85 6.78 7.49
N SER A 19 16.86 7.51 7.02
CA SER A 19 18.26 7.17 7.27
C SER A 19 18.64 7.15 8.75
N ASP A 20 17.87 7.85 9.61
CA ASP A 20 18.10 7.94 11.05
C ASP A 20 17.30 6.89 11.83
N GLY A 21 16.59 5.98 11.14
CA GLY A 21 15.75 4.98 11.79
C GLY A 21 14.41 5.54 12.29
N LYS A 22 14.01 6.74 11.86
CA LYS A 22 12.75 7.36 12.27
C LYS A 22 11.66 7.05 11.24
N LEU A 23 10.45 6.87 11.75
CA LEU A 23 9.28 6.70 10.92
C LEU A 23 8.86 8.05 10.34
N ARG A 24 8.77 8.11 9.01
CA ARG A 24 8.30 9.28 8.27
C ARG A 24 7.12 8.92 7.39
N VAL A 25 6.08 9.74 7.43
CA VAL A 25 4.94 9.62 6.50
C VAL A 25 5.32 10.23 5.15
N VAL A 26 5.07 9.47 4.08
CA VAL A 26 5.32 9.91 2.71
C VAL A 26 4.13 10.76 2.24
N ARG A 27 4.36 12.06 2.00
CA ARG A 27 3.29 13.02 1.67
C ARG A 27 2.50 12.66 0.42
N SER A 28 3.18 12.17 -0.62
CA SER A 28 2.50 11.76 -1.87
C SER A 28 1.53 10.59 -1.67
N ALA A 29 1.72 9.76 -0.64
CA ALA A 29 0.76 8.72 -0.28
C ALA A 29 -0.49 9.31 0.38
N LEU A 30 -0.34 10.37 1.19
CA LEU A 30 -1.48 11.08 1.79
C LEU A 30 -2.33 11.77 0.72
N ASP A 31 -1.70 12.39 -0.28
CA ASP A 31 -2.42 13.05 -1.38
C ASP A 31 -3.31 12.06 -2.15
N ILE A 32 -2.91 10.80 -2.26
CA ILE A 32 -3.72 9.73 -2.87
C ILE A 32 -4.88 9.34 -1.95
N LEU A 33 -4.63 9.20 -0.65
CA LEU A 33 -5.67 8.83 0.32
C LEU A 33 -6.74 9.92 0.46
N ASP A 34 -6.36 11.19 0.39
CA ASP A 34 -7.27 12.35 0.46
C ASP A 34 -8.28 12.39 -0.71
N GLN A 35 -7.94 11.77 -1.84
CA GLN A 35 -8.82 11.66 -3.01
C GLN A 35 -9.84 10.52 -2.90
N ILE A 36 -9.81 9.70 -1.84
CA ILE A 36 -10.69 8.53 -1.69
C ILE A 36 -11.88 8.90 -0.79
N ASP A 37 -12.98 9.31 -1.41
CA ASP A 37 -14.22 9.68 -0.70
C ASP A 37 -15.09 8.48 -0.29
N GLN A 38 -14.74 7.27 -0.73
CA GLN A 38 -15.56 6.07 -0.50
C GLN A 38 -15.16 5.37 0.80
N HIS A 39 -16.08 4.59 1.37
CA HIS A 39 -15.75 3.71 2.50
C HIS A 39 -14.70 2.68 2.09
N VAL A 40 -13.59 2.64 2.84
CA VAL A 40 -12.47 1.73 2.58
C VAL A 40 -12.42 0.59 3.60
N VAL A 41 -11.92 -0.55 3.17
CA VAL A 41 -11.54 -1.67 4.04
C VAL A 41 -10.02 -1.75 4.05
N VAL A 42 -9.42 -1.70 5.25
CA VAL A 42 -7.96 -1.73 5.42
C VAL A 42 -7.53 -3.12 5.84
N VAL A 43 -6.57 -3.69 5.12
CA VAL A 43 -5.95 -4.99 5.42
C VAL A 43 -4.44 -4.78 5.58
N SER A 44 -3.86 -5.31 6.65
CA SER A 44 -2.42 -5.29 6.90
C SER A 44 -1.88 -6.70 7.10
N VAL A 45 -0.69 -6.96 6.57
CA VAL A 45 0.02 -8.24 6.69
C VAL A 45 1.39 -7.99 7.29
N VAL A 46 1.63 -8.53 8.50
CA VAL A 46 2.89 -8.37 9.25
C VAL A 46 3.54 -9.71 9.53
N GLY A 47 4.85 -9.72 9.74
CA GLY A 47 5.62 -10.94 10.03
C GLY A 47 7.08 -10.86 9.58
N LEU A 48 7.86 -11.89 9.91
CA LEU A 48 9.31 -11.95 9.67
C LEU A 48 9.68 -11.69 8.20
N TYR A 49 10.88 -11.16 7.97
CA TYR A 49 11.39 -10.90 6.63
C TYR A 49 11.38 -12.19 5.78
N ARG A 50 11.03 -12.07 4.49
CA ARG A 50 10.98 -13.18 3.51
C ARG A 50 9.97 -14.31 3.77
N THR A 51 8.93 -14.09 4.57
CA THR A 51 7.82 -15.06 4.74
C THR A 51 6.71 -14.98 3.67
N GLY A 52 6.96 -14.35 2.52
CA GLY A 52 5.97 -14.27 1.43
C GLY A 52 4.81 -13.30 1.67
N LYS A 53 4.93 -12.36 2.62
CA LYS A 53 3.92 -11.32 2.88
C LYS A 53 3.49 -10.57 1.61
N SER A 54 4.46 -10.22 0.77
CA SER A 54 4.21 -9.54 -0.50
C SER A 54 3.42 -10.36 -1.50
N TYR A 55 3.68 -11.67 -1.54
CA TYR A 55 2.92 -12.60 -2.36
C TYR A 55 1.45 -12.65 -1.93
N LEU A 56 1.18 -12.71 -0.62
CA LEU A 56 -0.19 -12.68 -0.10
C LEU A 56 -0.92 -11.38 -0.46
N MET A 57 -0.26 -10.23 -0.30
CA MET A 57 -0.84 -8.93 -0.68
C MET A 57 -1.15 -8.83 -2.17
N ASN A 58 -0.27 -9.33 -3.04
CA ASN A 58 -0.54 -9.37 -4.50
C ASN A 58 -1.76 -10.25 -4.82
N LYS A 59 -1.90 -11.39 -4.13
CA LYS A 59 -3.05 -12.28 -4.30
C LYS A 59 -4.36 -11.61 -3.84
N LEU A 60 -4.33 -10.87 -2.73
CA LEU A 60 -5.47 -10.08 -2.25
C LEU A 60 -5.84 -8.94 -3.22
N ALA A 61 -4.86 -8.29 -3.83
CA ALA A 61 -5.07 -7.26 -4.85
C ALA A 61 -5.54 -7.81 -6.21
N GLY A 62 -5.64 -9.14 -6.37
CA GLY A 62 -5.98 -9.78 -7.65
C GLY A 62 -4.87 -9.69 -8.70
N GLU A 63 -3.66 -9.32 -8.31
CA GLU A 63 -2.52 -9.09 -9.21
C GLU A 63 -1.83 -10.41 -9.59
N ARG A 64 -1.67 -10.64 -10.89
CA ARG A 64 -1.02 -11.86 -11.44
C ARG A 64 0.50 -11.75 -11.54
N LYS A 65 1.03 -10.53 -11.63
CA LYS A 65 2.47 -10.25 -11.61
C LYS A 65 2.84 -9.70 -10.24
N GLY A 66 3.88 -10.27 -9.63
CA GLY A 66 4.33 -9.82 -8.31
C GLY A 66 4.86 -8.41 -8.38
N LYS A 67 4.20 -7.47 -7.69
CA LYS A 67 4.80 -6.18 -7.36
C LYS A 67 5.68 -6.39 -6.13
N HIS A 68 6.93 -5.94 -6.21
CA HIS A 68 7.84 -5.98 -5.07
C HIS A 68 7.44 -4.88 -4.09
N ILE A 69 7.01 -5.29 -2.91
CA ILE A 69 6.79 -4.42 -1.76
C ILE A 69 8.01 -4.63 -0.88
N HIS A 70 8.88 -3.61 -0.84
CA HIS A 70 10.08 -3.58 -0.01
C HIS A 70 9.74 -3.10 1.40
#